data_AF-A0A2T2SBJ5-F1
#
_entry.id   AF-A0A2T2SBJ5-F1
#
_cell.length_a   1.000
_cell.length_b   1.000
_cell.length_c   1.000
_cell.angle_alpha   90.00
_cell.angle_beta   90.00
_cell.angle_gamma   90.00
#
_symmetry.space_group_name_H-M   'P 1'
#
loop_
_entity.id
_entity.type
_entity.pdbx_description
1 polymer ?
#
loop_
_entity_poly.entity_id
_entity_poly.type
_entity_poly.pdbx_seq_one_letter_code
_entity_poly.pdbx_strand_id
1 'polypeptide(L)'
;MGHTRSVNSTQSSQPTEASLAQLSAAYGTPDSTRETTAPSPAEVDEPTLWLARVIYSETKLPHEQELVAWVVRNRVETAYRGKNTYREVVLDPYQFSAFNPGSSKRSLLMHL
;
A
#
# COMPACT_ATOMS: atom_id res chain seq x y z
N MET A 1 8.13 49.06 29.29
CA MET A 1 8.50 47.94 28.40
C MET A 1 9.26 46.90 29.20
N GLY A 2 8.75 45.68 29.31
CA GLY A 2 9.42 44.57 29.99
C GLY A 2 8.51 43.35 29.99
N HIS A 3 8.47 42.63 28.87
CA HIS A 3 7.74 41.36 28.77
C HIS A 3 8.69 40.20 29.09
N THR A 4 8.43 39.53 30.21
CA THR A 4 9.08 38.28 30.60
C THR A 4 8.52 37.14 29.73
N ARG A 5 9.42 36.46 29.01
CA ARG A 5 9.12 35.36 28.10
C ARG A 5 8.96 34.08 28.92
N SER A 6 7.73 33.59 29.06
CA SER A 6 7.44 32.29 29.69
C SER A 6 7.94 31.17 28.77
N VAL A 7 8.90 30.39 29.25
CA VAL A 7 9.43 29.20 28.58
C VAL A 7 8.45 28.04 28.82
N ASN A 8 7.71 27.67 27.78
CA ASN A 8 6.81 26.52 27.83
C ASN A 8 7.62 25.26 27.48
N SER A 9 8.01 24.49 28.50
CA SER A 9 8.68 23.21 28.35
C SER A 9 7.72 22.20 27.74
N THR A 10 7.92 21.85 26.47
CA THR A 10 7.19 20.74 25.82
C THR A 10 7.70 19.42 26.41
N GLN A 11 7.00 18.93 27.43
CA GLN A 11 7.21 17.58 27.96
C GLN A 11 6.79 16.55 26.90
N SER A 12 7.76 15.82 26.37
CA SER A 12 7.52 14.62 25.56
C SER A 12 7.01 13.50 26.47
N SER A 13 5.69 13.40 26.64
CA SER A 13 5.07 12.28 27.35
C SER A 13 5.14 11.05 26.46
N GLN A 14 6.05 10.13 26.80
CA GLN A 14 6.05 8.78 26.22
C GLN A 14 4.72 8.08 26.57
N PRO A 15 4.15 7.29 25.65
CA PRO A 15 2.94 6.54 25.92
C PRO A 15 3.17 5.57 27.09
N THR A 16 2.21 5.54 28.01
CA THR A 16 2.24 4.63 29.17
C THR A 16 1.98 3.18 28.72
N GLU A 17 2.46 2.21 29.49
CA GLU A 17 2.20 0.78 29.23
C GLU A 17 0.69 0.49 29.14
N ALA A 18 -0.13 1.19 29.91
CA ALA A 18 -1.58 1.07 29.85
C ALA A 18 -2.15 1.52 28.49
N SER A 19 -1.61 2.61 27.92
CA SER A 19 -2.00 3.08 26.59
C SER A 19 -1.55 2.10 25.51
N LEU A 20 -0.35 1.51 25.63
CA LEU A 20 0.13 0.47 24.72
C LEU A 20 -0.71 -0.81 24.80
N ALA A 21 -1.14 -1.20 26.00
CA ALA A 21 -2.00 -2.36 26.20
C ALA A 21 -3.41 -2.17 25.63
N GLN A 22 -3.97 -0.95 25.71
CA GLN A 22 -5.24 -0.63 25.08
C GLN A 22 -5.15 -0.65 23.55
N LEU A 23 -4.04 -0.16 22.99
CA LEU A 23 -3.79 -0.22 21.56
C LEU A 23 -3.61 -1.67 21.08
N SER A 24 -2.84 -2.49 21.79
CA SER A 24 -2.66 -3.91 21.43
C SER A 24 -3.97 -4.71 21.52
N ALA A 25 -4.87 -4.36 22.46
CA ALA A 25 -6.20 -4.96 22.55
C ALA A 25 -7.11 -4.55 21.38
N ALA A 26 -7.03 -3.30 20.91
CA ALA A 26 -7.86 -2.81 19.80
C ALA A 26 -7.42 -3.36 18.44
N TYR A 27 -6.11 -3.55 18.24
CA TYR A 27 -5.53 -3.98 16.97
C TYR A 27 -5.18 -5.49 16.93
N GLY A 28 -5.35 -6.20 18.05
CA GLY A 28 -5.02 -7.60 18.19
C GLY A 28 -3.51 -7.88 18.21
N THR A 29 -3.09 -8.93 18.92
CA THR A 29 -1.78 -9.54 18.68
C THR A 29 -1.73 -10.09 17.26
N PRO A 30 -0.66 -9.87 16.48
CA PRO A 30 -0.52 -10.51 15.19
C PRO A 30 -0.53 -12.02 15.40
N ASP A 31 -1.58 -12.67 14.93
CA ASP A 31 -1.72 -14.13 14.99
C ASP A 31 -0.63 -14.73 14.09
N SER A 32 0.42 -15.26 14.70
CA SER A 32 1.58 -15.86 14.02
C SER A 32 1.29 -17.20 13.35
N THR A 33 0.05 -17.69 13.41
CA THR A 33 -0.33 -19.01 12.89
C THR A 33 -1.19 -18.91 11.64
N ARG A 34 -0.73 -18.16 10.63
CA ARG A 34 -1.24 -18.36 9.26
C ARG A 34 -0.42 -19.45 8.59
N GLU A 35 -0.91 -20.69 8.71
CA GLU A 35 -0.47 -21.77 7.84
C GLU A 35 -0.81 -21.34 6.39
N THR A 36 0.19 -20.77 5.72
CA THR A 36 0.02 -20.16 4.41
C THR A 36 0.13 -21.28 3.38
N THR A 37 -0.98 -21.95 3.14
CA THR A 37 -1.19 -22.59 1.84
C THR A 37 -1.32 -21.45 0.85
N ALA A 38 -0.20 -21.02 0.26
CA ALA A 38 -0.22 -20.01 -0.79
C ALA A 38 -1.16 -20.53 -1.90
N PRO A 39 -2.14 -19.74 -2.34
CA PRO A 39 -3.03 -20.16 -3.42
C PRO A 39 -2.18 -20.50 -4.64
N SER A 40 -2.54 -21.55 -5.36
CA SER A 40 -1.90 -21.79 -6.65
C SER A 40 -2.20 -20.60 -7.58
N PRO A 41 -1.29 -20.21 -8.48
CA PRO A 41 -1.52 -19.10 -9.40
C PRO A 41 -2.81 -19.24 -10.24
N ALA A 42 -3.32 -20.46 -10.41
CA ALA A 42 -4.57 -20.74 -11.11
C ALA A 42 -5.84 -20.37 -10.31
N GLU A 43 -5.71 -20.12 -9.01
CA GLU A 43 -6.83 -19.82 -8.10
C GLU A 43 -6.98 -18.32 -7.82
N VAL A 44 -6.03 -17.49 -8.27
CA VAL A 44 -6.05 -16.04 -8.08
C VAL A 44 -6.82 -15.38 -9.23
N ASP A 45 -7.81 -14.57 -8.89
CA ASP A 45 -8.60 -13.84 -9.88
C ASP A 45 -7.79 -12.76 -10.60
N GLU A 46 -8.17 -12.45 -11.84
CA GLU A 46 -7.44 -11.51 -12.69
C GLU A 46 -7.25 -10.12 -12.04
N PRO A 47 -8.25 -9.50 -11.37
CA PRO A 47 -8.09 -8.24 -10.66
C PRO A 47 -6.96 -8.28 -9.62
N THR A 48 -6.91 -9.33 -8.81
CA THR A 48 -5.87 -9.50 -7.78
C THR A 48 -4.49 -9.66 -8.40
N LEU A 49 -4.37 -10.40 -9.51
CA LEU A 49 -3.11 -10.53 -10.24
C LEU A 49 -2.62 -9.17 -10.75
N TRP A 50 -3.49 -8.36 -11.37
CA TRP A 50 -3.11 -7.02 -11.84
C TRP A 50 -2.73 -6.08 -10.70
N LEU A 51 -3.45 -6.14 -9.58
CA LEU A 51 -3.11 -5.36 -8.39
C LEU A 51 -1.75 -5.78 -7.79
N ALA A 52 -1.49 -7.09 -7.69
CA ALA A 52 -0.21 -7.61 -7.20
C ALA A 52 0.96 -7.21 -8.10
N ARG A 53 0.80 -7.34 -9.43
CA ARG A 53 1.82 -6.96 -10.42
C ARG A 53 2.24 -5.50 -10.29
N VAL A 54 1.28 -4.59 -10.12
CA VAL A 54 1.57 -3.15 -10.00
C VAL A 54 2.17 -2.78 -8.65
N ILE A 55 1.66 -3.34 -7.55
CA ILE A 55 2.26 -3.10 -6.22
C ILE A 55 3.73 -3.55 -6.23
N TYR A 56 3.98 -4.76 -6.74
CA TYR A 56 5.33 -5.28 -6.85
C TYR A 56 6.18 -4.43 -7.80
N SER A 57 5.64 -3.88 -8.88
CA SER A 57 6.44 -3.09 -9.82
C SER A 57 6.94 -1.76 -9.23
N GLU A 58 6.13 -1.12 -8.38
CA GLU A 58 6.44 0.20 -7.84
C GLU A 58 7.33 0.17 -6.60
N THR A 59 7.13 -0.80 -5.69
CA THR A 59 7.90 -0.83 -4.44
C THR A 59 8.00 -2.22 -3.80
N LYS A 60 9.06 -2.41 -3.01
CA LYS A 60 9.31 -3.59 -2.17
C LYS A 60 9.09 -3.31 -0.68
N LEU A 61 8.83 -2.06 -0.30
CA LEU A 61 8.65 -1.66 1.10
C LEU A 61 7.20 -1.86 1.50
N PRO A 62 6.88 -2.69 2.53
CA PRO A 62 5.50 -3.05 2.86
C PRO A 62 4.55 -1.86 3.09
N HIS A 63 5.02 -0.81 3.76
CA HIS A 63 4.19 0.38 4.02
C HIS A 63 3.91 1.19 2.75
N GLU A 64 4.83 1.22 1.78
CA GLU A 64 4.60 1.87 0.49
C GLU A 64 3.68 1.03 -0.40
N GLN A 65 3.76 -0.30 -0.30
CA GLN A 65 2.89 -1.21 -1.04
C GLN A 65 1.41 -0.97 -0.72
N GLU A 66 1.08 -0.71 0.55
CA GLU A 66 -0.26 -0.32 0.96
C GLU A 66 -0.72 0.99 0.30
N LEU A 67 0.15 2.01 0.28
CA LEU A 67 -0.16 3.30 -0.36
C LEU A 67 -0.38 3.14 -1.87
N VAL A 68 0.43 2.33 -2.54
CA VAL A 68 0.27 2.01 -3.97
C VAL A 68 -1.05 1.28 -4.21
N ALA A 69 -1.37 0.28 -3.38
CA ALA A 69 -2.64 -0.45 -3.45
C ALA A 69 -3.84 0.49 -3.35
N TRP A 70 -3.81 1.43 -2.40
CA TRP A 70 -4.85 2.44 -2.22
C TRP A 70 -5.01 3.34 -3.44
N VAL A 71 -3.91 3.83 -4.03
CA VAL A 71 -3.95 4.67 -5.24
C VAL A 71 -4.60 3.92 -6.41
N VAL A 72 -4.23 2.66 -6.62
CA VAL A 72 -4.77 1.84 -7.72
C VAL A 72 -6.27 1.62 -7.52
N ARG A 73 -6.69 1.21 -6.32
CA ARG A 73 -8.11 1.03 -5.98
C ARG A 73 -8.91 2.32 -6.22
N ASN A 74 -8.40 3.45 -5.73
CA ASN A 74 -9.08 4.75 -5.90
C ASN A 74 -9.25 5.12 -7.38
N ARG A 75 -8.25 4.85 -8.23
CA ARG A 75 -8.35 5.08 -9.68
C ARG A 75 -9.42 4.20 -10.34
N VAL A 76 -9.50 2.93 -9.95
CA VAL A 76 -10.52 1.99 -10.44
C VAL A 76 -11.92 2.47 -10.03
N GLU A 77 -12.13 2.77 -8.74
CA GLU A 77 -13.44 3.16 -8.19
C GLU A 77 -13.94 4.50 -8.75
N THR A 78 -13.02 5.45 -9.01
CA THR A 78 -13.36 6.77 -9.56
C THR A 78 -13.39 6.80 -11.09
N ALA A 79 -13.16 5.66 -11.75
CA ALA A 79 -12.98 5.55 -13.19
C ALA A 79 -12.00 6.61 -13.75
N TYR A 80 -10.85 6.78 -13.08
CA TYR A 80 -9.86 7.81 -13.44
C TYR A 80 -9.45 7.67 -14.91
N ARG A 81 -9.55 8.75 -15.69
CA ARG A 81 -9.33 8.77 -17.16
C ARG A 81 -10.22 7.77 -17.93
N GLY A 82 -11.38 7.45 -17.38
CA GLY A 82 -12.34 6.50 -17.97
C GLY A 82 -11.95 5.04 -17.80
N LYS A 83 -10.99 4.71 -16.92
CA LYS A 83 -10.54 3.33 -16.67
C LYS A 83 -11.12 2.82 -15.35
N ASN A 84 -11.91 1.75 -15.41
CA ASN A 84 -12.64 1.21 -14.26
C ASN A 84 -12.30 -0.25 -13.95
N THR A 85 -11.19 -0.75 -14.51
CA THR A 85 -10.64 -2.06 -14.18
C THR A 85 -9.16 -1.94 -13.79
N TYR A 86 -8.68 -2.84 -12.93
CA TYR A 86 -7.28 -2.86 -12.51
C TYR A 86 -6.34 -2.97 -13.70
N ARG A 87 -6.63 -3.86 -14.66
CA ARG A 87 -5.85 -4.02 -15.89
C ARG A 87 -5.70 -2.72 -16.67
N GLU A 88 -6.80 -2.01 -16.89
CA GLU A 88 -6.78 -0.77 -17.66
C GLU A 88 -6.06 0.37 -16.94
N VAL A 89 -6.26 0.50 -15.62
CA VAL A 89 -5.55 1.49 -14.80
C VAL A 89 -4.05 1.22 -14.82
N VAL A 90 -3.62 -0.05 -14.73
CA VAL A 90 -2.20 -0.42 -14.75
C VAL A 90 -1.56 -0.20 -16.12
N LEU A 91 -2.31 -0.43 -17.20
CA LEU A 91 -1.82 -0.25 -18.57
C LEU A 91 -1.97 1.17 -19.11
N ASP A 92 -2.59 2.09 -18.35
CA ASP A 92 -2.73 3.50 -18.74
C ASP A 92 -1.33 4.15 -18.85
N PRO A 93 -0.97 4.75 -20.01
CA PRO A 93 0.37 5.24 -20.25
C PRO A 93 0.89 6.17 -19.16
N TYR A 94 2.15 5.95 -18.77
CA TYR A 94 2.89 6.76 -17.80
C TYR A 94 2.32 6.74 -16.37
N GLN A 95 1.30 5.92 -16.08
CA GLN A 95 0.80 5.76 -14.72
C GLN A 95 1.73 4.90 -13.86
N PHE A 96 2.35 3.87 -14.44
CA PHE A 96 3.23 2.93 -13.74
C PHE A 96 4.43 2.60 -14.62
N SER A 97 5.63 2.95 -14.15
CA SER A 97 6.84 3.00 -14.98
C SER A 97 7.19 1.64 -15.59
N ALA A 98 6.99 0.56 -14.85
CA ALA A 98 7.33 -0.79 -15.29
C ALA A 98 6.45 -1.29 -16.44
N PHE A 99 5.28 -0.69 -16.64
CA PHE A 99 4.34 -1.01 -17.70
C PHE A 99 4.45 -0.05 -18.89
N ASN A 100 5.35 0.92 -18.89
CA ASN A 100 5.55 1.75 -20.07
C ASN A 100 6.10 0.94 -21.26
N PRO A 101 5.76 1.30 -22.51
CA PRO A 101 6.42 0.75 -23.69
C PRO A 101 7.95 0.89 -23.57
N GLY A 102 8.68 -0.18 -23.90
CA GLY A 102 10.15 -0.21 -23.81
C GLY A 102 10.72 -0.49 -22.42
N SER A 103 9.91 -0.59 -21.37
CA SER A 103 10.37 -1.06 -20.06
C SER A 103 10.85 -2.51 -20.16
N SER A 104 12.07 -2.78 -19.66
CA SER A 104 12.62 -4.14 -19.59
C SER A 104 11.80 -5.08 -18.71
N LYS A 105 11.04 -4.53 -17.74
CA LYS A 105 10.18 -5.29 -16.82
C LYS A 105 8.82 -5.64 -17.41
N ARG A 106 8.39 -4.95 -18.48
CA ARG A 106 7.02 -5.05 -19.01
C ARG A 106 6.71 -6.49 -19.44
N SER A 107 7.59 -7.14 -20.19
CA SER A 107 7.36 -8.50 -20.68
C SER A 107 7.12 -9.47 -19.51
N LEU A 108 7.98 -9.45 -18.49
CA LEU A 108 7.82 -10.29 -17.31
C LEU A 108 6.49 -10.04 -16.60
N LEU A 109 6.14 -8.77 -16.34
CA LEU A 109 4.92 -8.39 -15.63
C LEU A 109 3.63 -8.69 -16.39
N MET A 110 3.68 -8.87 -17.71
CA MET A 110 2.51 -9.32 -18.49
C MET A 110 2.22 -10.82 -18.35
N HIS A 111 3.20 -11.62 -17.90
CA HIS A 111 3.10 -13.08 -17.86
C HIS A 111 3.20 -13.67 -16.45
N LEU A 112 3.49 -12.85 -15.43
CA LEU A 112 3.46 -13.22 -14.01
C LEU A 112 2.05 -13.51 -13.53
#